data_AF-A0A2K1L0V7-F1
#
_entry.id   AF-A0A2K1L0V7-F1
#
_cell.length_a   1.000
_cell.length_b   1.000
_cell.length_c   1.000
_cell.angle_alpha   90.00
_cell.angle_beta   90.00
_cell.angle_gamma   90.00
#
_symmetry.space_group_name_H-M   'P 1'
#
loop_
_entity.id
_entity.type
_entity.pdbx_description
1 polymer ?
#
loop_
_entity_poly.entity_id
_entity_poly.type
_entity_poly.pdbx_seq_one_letter_code
_entity_poly.pdbx_strand_id
1 'polypeptide(L)'
;MWEILSFSIPAALLIPMLGAMFAAWFFLQQNAKSSDIRRAELQRLQRKAIEELERAERELENDHALNTWDGSRGRGGNFRTRGVPGYGYADRTERESENDNGRNKQDESRGEGVNRSATGAPGHEYGKDRVGFGDVGGWRDLEVDTPKTKRAEVMEYRRSIVGNNDAPETEFNRRSKAESEDYIDKKHDEVRRVKDKQEWEKRRPDLETQARREAEEERKRQSAASENEKRRRWVNEDTQESVRQTQSSSTPRCAVCQKPTRRRCARCKVSSYCSRECQVKHWIDGHKYECHVADTSISPRSFGGDDTF
;
A
#
# COMPACT_ATOMS: atom_id res chain seq x y z
N MET A 1 -13.38 32.49 46.56
CA MET A 1 -12.99 32.21 45.16
C MET A 1 -12.02 33.24 44.57
N TRP A 2 -11.34 34.08 45.36
CA TRP A 2 -10.41 35.11 44.84
C TRP A 2 -8.93 34.92 45.29
N GLU A 3 -8.59 33.88 46.04
CA GLU A 3 -7.25 33.67 46.62
C GLU A 3 -6.24 32.93 45.70
N ILE A 4 -6.58 32.64 44.44
CA ILE A 4 -5.71 31.87 43.52
C ILE A 4 -5.06 32.76 42.43
N LEU A 5 -5.21 34.09 42.51
CA LEU A 5 -4.73 35.02 41.46
C LEU A 5 -3.51 35.86 41.86
N SER A 6 -2.81 35.51 42.93
CA SER A 6 -1.60 36.20 43.38
C SER A 6 -0.30 35.41 43.13
N PHE A 7 -0.28 34.55 42.10
CA PHE A 7 0.99 34.00 41.60
C PHE A 7 1.67 35.04 40.69
N SER A 8 2.49 35.89 41.30
CA SER A 8 3.36 36.82 40.58
C SER A 8 4.50 36.02 39.94
N ILE A 9 4.28 35.56 38.70
CA ILE A 9 5.32 34.89 37.93
C ILE A 9 6.42 35.93 37.65
N PRO A 10 7.67 35.70 38.07
CA PRO A 10 8.76 36.63 37.82
C PRO A 10 8.85 36.90 36.31
N ALA A 11 8.99 38.17 35.91
CA ALA A 11 9.06 38.58 34.50
C ALA A 11 10.14 37.81 33.71
N ALA A 12 11.19 37.34 34.40
CA ALA A 12 12.25 36.50 33.84
C ALA A 12 11.77 35.14 33.28
N LEU A 13 10.63 34.60 33.76
CA LEU A 13 10.07 33.32 33.28
C LEU A 13 8.97 33.51 32.23
N LEU A 14 8.32 34.68 32.19
CA LEU A 14 7.27 34.97 31.21
C LEU A 14 7.82 35.14 29.80
N ILE A 15 8.96 35.83 29.66
CA ILE A 15 9.59 36.08 28.36
C ILE A 15 9.95 34.79 27.60
N PRO A 16 10.65 33.80 28.20
CA PRO A 16 10.97 32.55 27.51
C PRO A 16 9.72 31.69 27.23
N MET A 17 8.72 31.70 28.13
CA MET A 17 7.45 30.99 27.91
C MET A 17 6.67 31.55 26.72
N LEU A 18 6.57 32.88 26.61
CA LEU A 18 5.95 33.54 25.48
C LEU A 18 6.73 33.29 24.18
N GLY A 19 8.07 33.27 24.24
CA GLY A 19 8.92 32.90 23.11
C GLY A 19 8.67 31.48 22.62
N ALA A 20 8.58 30.51 23.55
CA ALA A 20 8.28 29.12 23.22
C ALA A 20 6.86 28.95 22.65
N MET A 21 5.87 29.63 23.22
CA MET A 21 4.50 29.63 22.69
C MET A 21 4.43 30.24 21.29
N PHE A 22 5.13 31.34 21.04
CA PHE A 22 5.17 31.96 19.72
C PHE A 22 5.87 31.08 18.68
N ALA A 23 6.98 30.45 19.05
CA ALA A 23 7.66 29.49 18.18
C ALA A 23 6.75 28.29 17.87
N ALA A 24 6.11 27.69 18.88
CA ALA A 24 5.16 26.60 18.68
C ALA A 24 3.99 27.01 17.79
N TRP A 25 3.41 28.19 18.01
CA TRP A 25 2.35 28.75 17.17
C TRP A 25 2.81 28.97 15.72
N PHE A 26 4.01 29.51 15.52
CA PHE A 26 4.58 29.73 14.19
C PHE A 26 4.83 28.41 13.44
N PHE A 27 5.36 27.39 14.12
CA PHE A 27 5.52 26.05 13.53
C PHE A 27 4.18 25.40 13.18
N LEU A 28 3.17 25.53 14.05
CA LEU A 28 1.83 25.05 13.75
C LEU A 28 1.22 25.78 12.55
N GLN A 29 1.43 27.10 12.45
CA GLN A 29 0.93 27.91 11.34
C GLN A 29 1.65 27.59 10.01
N GLN A 30 2.97 27.34 10.04
CA GLN A 30 3.71 26.88 8.86
C GLN A 30 3.27 25.49 8.41
N ASN A 31 3.07 24.56 9.36
CA ASN A 31 2.55 23.24 9.06
C ASN A 31 1.14 23.28 8.46
N ALA A 32 0.26 24.15 8.98
CA ALA A 32 -1.08 24.35 8.42
C ALA A 32 -1.02 24.79 6.95
N LYS A 33 -0.25 25.85 6.64
CA LYS A 33 -0.07 26.34 5.25
C LYS A 33 0.51 25.26 4.33
N SER A 34 1.47 24.48 4.81
CA SER A 34 2.06 23.37 4.03
C SER A 34 1.06 22.24 3.75
N SER A 35 0.06 22.06 4.63
CA SER A 35 -0.95 21.01 4.46
C SER A 35 -2.03 21.43 3.46
N ASP A 36 -2.40 22.72 3.44
CA ASP A 36 -3.32 23.27 2.46
C ASP A 36 -2.73 23.26 1.05
N ILE A 37 -1.44 23.60 0.89
CA ILE A 37 -0.74 23.50 -0.40
C ILE A 37 -0.71 22.04 -0.88
N ARG A 38 -0.35 21.10 -0.01
CA ARG A 38 -0.34 19.66 -0.34
C ARG A 38 -1.73 19.14 -0.71
N ARG A 39 -2.78 19.59 -0.03
CA ARG A 39 -4.18 19.24 -0.37
C ARG A 39 -4.59 19.82 -1.72
N ALA A 40 -4.22 21.07 -2.03
CA ALA A 40 -4.53 21.70 -3.31
C ALA A 40 -3.82 21.02 -4.48
N GLU A 41 -2.55 20.64 -4.31
CA GLU A 41 -1.80 19.86 -5.30
C GLU A 41 -2.41 18.47 -5.50
N LEU A 42 -2.76 17.78 -4.42
CA LEU A 42 -3.42 16.48 -4.51
C LEU A 42 -4.75 16.56 -5.26
N GLN A 43 -5.57 17.59 -4.99
CA GLN A 43 -6.82 17.81 -5.72
C GLN A 43 -6.59 18.12 -7.20
N ARG A 44 -5.53 18.85 -7.56
CA ARG A 44 -5.16 19.09 -8.96
C ARG A 44 -4.74 17.80 -9.66
N LEU A 45 -3.94 16.97 -9.01
CA LEU A 45 -3.52 15.67 -9.54
C LEU A 45 -4.71 14.71 -9.70
N GLN A 46 -5.63 14.69 -8.72
CA GLN A 46 -6.86 13.90 -8.80
C GLN A 46 -7.73 14.32 -10.00
N ARG A 47 -7.92 15.63 -10.24
CA ARG A 47 -8.66 16.10 -11.43
C ARG A 47 -8.00 15.68 -12.74
N LYS A 48 -6.68 15.84 -12.85
CA LYS A 48 -5.95 15.36 -14.04
C LYS A 48 -6.11 13.86 -14.24
N ALA A 49 -6.03 13.06 -13.17
CA ALA A 49 -6.22 11.62 -13.26
C ALA A 49 -7.63 11.24 -13.73
N ILE A 50 -8.67 11.98 -13.30
CA ILE A 50 -10.05 11.79 -13.77
C ILE A 50 -10.18 12.16 -15.25
N GLU A 51 -9.62 13.29 -15.68
CA GLU A 51 -9.65 13.72 -17.09
C GLU A 51 -8.94 12.72 -18.03
N GLU A 52 -7.82 12.13 -17.59
CA GLU A 52 -7.13 11.07 -18.34
C GLU A 52 -7.98 9.80 -18.44
N LEU A 53 -8.64 9.40 -17.35
CA LEU A 53 -9.57 8.27 -17.35
C LEU A 53 -10.76 8.49 -18.29
N GLU A 54 -11.40 9.66 -18.24
CA GLU A 54 -12.51 10.03 -19.14
C GLU A 54 -12.06 10.13 -20.60
N ARG A 55 -10.80 10.48 -20.87
CA ARG A 55 -10.26 10.46 -22.24
C ARG A 55 -10.08 9.02 -22.73
N ALA A 56 -9.46 8.17 -21.91
CA ALA A 56 -9.28 6.76 -22.24
C ALA A 56 -10.61 6.02 -22.43
N GLU A 57 -11.63 6.34 -21.61
CA GLU A 57 -12.97 5.77 -21.75
C GLU A 57 -13.62 6.20 -23.07
N ARG A 58 -13.53 7.48 -23.45
CA ARG A 58 -14.03 7.96 -24.76
C ARG A 58 -13.30 7.32 -25.95
N GLU A 59 -12.00 7.06 -25.83
CA GLU A 59 -11.24 6.34 -26.86
C GLU A 59 -11.77 4.90 -27.02
N LEU A 60 -12.00 4.20 -25.90
CA LEU A 60 -12.59 2.85 -25.92
C LEU A 60 -14.02 2.85 -26.49
N GLU A 61 -14.85 3.83 -26.13
CA GLU A 61 -16.20 3.99 -26.68
C GLU A 61 -16.18 4.25 -28.19
N ASN A 62 -15.27 5.10 -28.66
CA ASN A 62 -15.09 5.37 -30.09
C ASN A 62 -14.62 4.12 -30.84
N ASP A 63 -13.67 3.36 -30.31
CA ASP A 63 -13.19 2.11 -30.90
C ASP A 63 -14.32 1.06 -30.96
N HIS A 64 -15.12 0.97 -29.90
CA HIS A 64 -16.31 0.11 -29.88
C HIS A 64 -17.37 0.56 -30.89
N ALA A 65 -17.61 1.87 -31.03
CA ALA A 65 -18.52 2.41 -32.01
C ALA A 65 -18.07 2.11 -33.46
N LEU A 66 -16.77 2.22 -33.76
CA LEU A 66 -16.21 1.86 -35.07
C LEU A 66 -16.38 0.36 -35.37
N ASN A 67 -16.07 -0.50 -34.39
CA ASN A 67 -16.19 -1.96 -34.56
C ASN A 67 -17.65 -2.42 -34.69
N THR A 68 -18.60 -1.81 -33.97
CA THR A 68 -20.03 -2.17 -34.05
C THR A 68 -20.68 -1.69 -35.36
N TRP A 69 -20.21 -0.58 -35.93
CA TRP A 69 -20.75 -0.06 -37.19
C TRP A 69 -20.34 -0.91 -38.41
N ASP A 70 -19.16 -1.51 -38.39
CA ASP A 70 -18.70 -2.44 -39.46
C ASP A 70 -19.49 -3.77 -39.45
N GLY A 71 -19.88 -4.25 -38.26
CA GLY A 71 -20.70 -5.47 -38.11
C GLY A 71 -22.10 -5.41 -38.74
N SER A 72 -22.62 -4.21 -39.02
CA SER A 72 -23.97 -4.02 -39.57
C SER A 72 -24.03 -3.91 -41.11
N ARG A 73 -22.89 -3.70 -41.79
CA ARG A 73 -22.85 -3.68 -43.27
C ARG A 73 -22.43 -5.00 -43.92
N GLY A 74 -21.95 -5.97 -43.14
CA GLY A 74 -21.49 -7.28 -43.64
C GLY A 74 -22.53 -8.41 -43.67
N ARG A 75 -23.75 -8.23 -43.16
CA ARG A 75 -24.74 -9.32 -43.01
C ARG A 75 -25.90 -9.25 -44.02
N GLY A 76 -25.58 -8.92 -45.28
CA GLY A 76 -26.50 -8.95 -46.42
C GLY A 76 -25.97 -9.72 -47.64
N GLY A 77 -24.92 -10.53 -47.46
CA GLY A 77 -24.31 -11.33 -48.53
C GLY A 77 -24.96 -12.70 -48.66
N ASN A 78 -25.85 -12.83 -49.64
CA ASN A 78 -26.35 -14.05 -50.28
C ASN A 78 -25.67 -15.37 -49.85
N PHE A 79 -26.28 -16.10 -48.91
CA PHE A 79 -25.96 -17.50 -48.65
C PHE A 79 -26.62 -18.37 -49.75
N ARG A 80 -26.10 -18.29 -50.97
CA ARG A 80 -26.36 -19.29 -52.02
C ARG A 80 -25.10 -20.12 -52.22
N THR A 81 -25.20 -21.36 -51.75
CA THR A 81 -24.59 -22.57 -52.34
C THR A 81 -23.13 -22.47 -52.76
N ARG A 82 -22.23 -22.86 -51.86
CA ARG A 82 -21.00 -23.54 -52.26
C ARG A 82 -20.73 -24.66 -51.25
N GLY A 83 -20.80 -25.89 -51.74
CA GLY A 83 -20.67 -27.10 -50.94
C GLY A 83 -19.33 -27.14 -50.22
N VAL A 84 -19.38 -27.54 -48.95
CA VAL A 84 -18.22 -27.94 -48.16
C VAL A 84 -18.32 -29.46 -47.99
N PRO A 85 -17.25 -30.22 -48.30
CA PRO A 85 -17.24 -31.67 -48.14
C PRO A 85 -17.36 -32.05 -46.67
N GLY A 86 -18.15 -33.08 -46.40
CA GLY A 86 -18.43 -33.57 -45.07
C GLY A 86 -17.19 -34.02 -44.31
N TYR A 87 -17.10 -33.56 -43.07
CA TYR A 87 -16.43 -34.30 -42.01
C TYR A 87 -17.51 -34.70 -41.02
N GLY A 88 -17.79 -36.01 -41.01
CA GLY A 88 -18.79 -36.61 -40.16
C GLY A 88 -18.42 -36.48 -38.69
N TYR A 89 -19.39 -36.08 -37.88
CA TYR A 89 -19.42 -36.40 -36.46
C TYR A 89 -19.63 -37.91 -36.34
N ALA A 90 -18.60 -38.61 -35.88
CA ALA A 90 -18.77 -39.89 -35.22
C ALA A 90 -19.05 -39.61 -33.75
N ASP A 91 -20.32 -39.79 -33.40
CA ASP A 91 -20.82 -40.02 -32.06
C ASP A 91 -20.08 -41.24 -31.45
N ARG A 92 -19.50 -41.07 -30.26
CA ARG A 92 -19.06 -42.18 -29.42
C ARG A 92 -19.23 -41.82 -27.95
N THR A 93 -20.42 -42.11 -27.47
CA THR A 93 -20.73 -42.30 -26.06
C THR A 93 -20.17 -43.65 -25.56
N GLU A 94 -19.20 -43.61 -24.65
CA GLU A 94 -18.71 -44.71 -23.78
C GLU A 94 -17.99 -43.94 -22.65
N ARG A 95 -18.53 -43.73 -21.43
CA ARG A 95 -18.90 -44.66 -20.36
C ARG A 95 -17.91 -45.80 -20.20
N GLU A 96 -16.98 -45.60 -19.25
CA GLU A 96 -16.14 -46.54 -18.49
C GLU A 96 -14.84 -45.77 -18.17
N SER A 97 -14.18 -45.86 -17.03
CA SER A 97 -14.40 -46.49 -15.73
C SER A 97 -13.23 -45.99 -14.88
N GLU A 98 -13.47 -45.92 -13.58
CA GLU A 98 -12.49 -46.01 -12.50
C GLU A 98 -11.09 -46.49 -12.92
N ASN A 99 -10.06 -45.71 -12.60
CA ASN A 99 -8.80 -46.34 -12.20
C ASN A 99 -8.14 -45.55 -11.07
N ASP A 100 -8.50 -46.01 -9.89
CA ASP A 100 -7.78 -45.91 -8.64
C ASP A 100 -6.45 -46.66 -8.81
N ASN A 101 -5.31 -45.98 -8.61
CA ASN A 101 -4.10 -46.71 -8.24
C ASN A 101 -3.19 -45.83 -7.41
N GLY A 102 -3.28 -46.06 -6.10
CA GLY A 102 -2.34 -45.54 -5.14
C GLY A 102 -1.01 -46.30 -5.12
N ARG A 103 -0.18 -45.77 -4.21
CA ARG A 103 0.90 -46.39 -3.46
C ARG A 103 2.28 -46.60 -4.09
N ASN A 104 3.22 -46.28 -3.19
CA ASN A 104 4.61 -46.73 -3.04
C ASN A 104 5.63 -46.00 -3.92
N LYS A 105 6.82 -45.65 -3.41
CA LYS A 105 7.50 -46.07 -2.19
C LYS A 105 8.58 -45.05 -1.82
N GLN A 106 8.84 -44.91 -0.53
CA GLN A 106 10.11 -44.47 0.03
C GLN A 106 11.25 -45.30 -0.57
N ASP A 107 12.44 -44.72 -0.75
CA ASP A 107 13.68 -45.37 -0.32
C ASP A 107 14.83 -44.37 -0.19
N GLU A 108 15.59 -44.58 0.88
CA GLU A 108 16.79 -43.89 1.33
C GLU A 108 18.01 -44.18 0.43
N SER A 109 18.95 -43.23 0.40
CA SER A 109 20.43 -43.43 0.43
C SER A 109 21.09 -42.11 0.01
N ARG A 110 21.81 -41.37 0.88
CA ARG A 110 23.15 -41.63 1.46
C ARG A 110 24.18 -42.03 0.41
N GLY A 111 25.07 -41.10 0.07
CA GLY A 111 26.24 -41.33 -0.76
C GLY A 111 27.23 -40.17 -0.72
N GLU A 112 28.20 -40.26 0.18
CA GLU A 112 29.46 -39.51 0.18
C GLU A 112 30.37 -39.97 -0.98
N GLY A 113 31.25 -39.09 -1.47
CA GLY A 113 32.35 -39.41 -2.40
C GLY A 113 32.71 -38.20 -3.26
N VAL A 114 33.68 -37.36 -2.89
CA VAL A 114 35.15 -37.50 -3.03
C VAL A 114 35.63 -37.66 -4.49
N ASN A 115 36.30 -36.60 -4.96
CA ASN A 115 37.38 -36.50 -5.96
C ASN A 115 37.32 -37.31 -7.27
N ARG A 116 37.53 -36.61 -8.39
CA ARG A 116 38.73 -36.82 -9.24
C ARG A 116 38.92 -35.73 -10.30
N SER A 117 40.21 -35.43 -10.44
CA SER A 117 40.84 -34.53 -11.39
C SER A 117 40.80 -35.04 -12.85
N ALA A 118 41.04 -34.07 -13.74
CA ALA A 118 41.74 -34.16 -15.02
C ALA A 118 41.02 -34.77 -16.23
N THR A 119 40.81 -33.93 -17.25
CA THR A 119 41.14 -34.11 -18.68
C THR A 119 40.71 -32.80 -19.37
N GLY A 120 41.63 -32.00 -19.92
CA GLY A 120 42.23 -32.24 -21.23
C GLY A 120 41.51 -31.38 -22.26
N ALA A 121 41.90 -30.11 -22.39
CA ALA A 121 41.40 -29.21 -23.45
C ALA A 121 42.54 -28.97 -24.47
N PRO A 122 42.30 -29.22 -25.78
CA PRO A 122 43.33 -29.09 -26.80
C PRO A 122 43.59 -27.63 -27.17
N GLY A 123 44.86 -27.34 -27.41
CA GLY A 123 45.33 -26.03 -27.89
C GLY A 123 44.83 -25.73 -29.30
N HIS A 124 44.38 -24.50 -29.51
CA HIS A 124 44.09 -23.97 -30.84
C HIS A 124 45.27 -23.12 -31.30
N GLU A 125 46.02 -23.71 -32.21
CA GLU A 125 47.13 -23.17 -32.98
C GLU A 125 46.62 -22.06 -33.91
N TYR A 126 47.12 -20.84 -33.77
CA TYR A 126 46.96 -19.79 -34.79
C TYR A 126 48.21 -19.77 -35.66
N GLY A 127 48.03 -20.27 -36.89
CA GLY A 127 49.01 -20.27 -37.96
C GLY A 127 49.48 -18.85 -38.30
N LYS A 128 50.80 -18.72 -38.41
CA LYS A 128 51.49 -17.55 -38.94
C LYS A 128 51.70 -17.77 -40.43
N ASP A 129 50.84 -17.21 -41.26
CA ASP A 129 51.15 -17.07 -42.69
C ASP A 129 52.01 -15.83 -42.89
N ARG A 130 53.31 -16.11 -43.12
CA ARG A 130 54.29 -15.18 -43.67
C ARG A 130 53.94 -14.92 -45.14
N VAL A 131 53.43 -13.73 -45.43
CA VAL A 131 53.65 -13.09 -46.73
C VAL A 131 54.99 -12.36 -46.69
N GLY A 132 55.90 -12.79 -47.55
CA GLY A 132 57.24 -12.23 -47.68
C GLY A 132 57.20 -10.78 -48.16
N PHE A 133 57.91 -9.92 -47.45
CA PHE A 133 58.35 -8.64 -47.97
C PHE A 133 59.83 -8.78 -48.32
N GLY A 134 60.12 -8.59 -49.60
CA GLY A 134 61.46 -8.65 -50.16
C GLY A 134 62.37 -7.54 -49.66
N ASP A 135 63.65 -7.80 -49.89
CA ASP A 135 64.79 -6.90 -49.78
C ASP A 135 64.48 -5.41 -49.90
N VAL A 136 64.89 -4.66 -48.88
CA VAL A 136 65.49 -3.34 -49.10
C VAL A 136 66.76 -3.28 -48.25
N GLY A 137 67.89 -3.37 -48.94
CA GLY A 137 69.22 -3.33 -48.36
C GLY A 137 69.56 -1.98 -47.71
N GLY A 138 70.50 -2.09 -46.77
CA GLY A 138 71.65 -1.19 -46.66
C GLY A 138 71.38 0.28 -46.40
N TRP A 139 71.28 0.67 -45.13
CA TRP A 139 71.76 1.97 -44.68
C TRP A 139 72.43 1.82 -43.32
N ARG A 140 73.74 1.60 -43.37
CA ARG A 140 74.65 1.94 -42.27
C ARG A 140 75.40 3.21 -42.69
N ASP A 141 75.56 4.08 -41.72
CA ASP A 141 76.50 5.20 -41.65
C ASP A 141 76.19 6.43 -42.52
N LEU A 142 75.51 7.42 -41.91
CA LEU A 142 75.85 8.84 -42.05
C LEU A 142 75.18 9.66 -40.95
N GLU A 143 76.07 10.19 -40.11
CA GLU A 143 76.03 11.47 -39.40
C GLU A 143 74.84 11.89 -38.52
N VAL A 144 75.27 12.45 -37.40
CA VAL A 144 74.54 13.05 -36.30
C VAL A 144 73.60 14.12 -36.81
N ASP A 145 72.29 13.88 -36.74
CA ASP A 145 71.30 14.95 -36.65
C ASP A 145 70.06 14.49 -35.87
N THR A 146 69.54 15.43 -35.10
CA THR A 146 68.79 15.22 -33.85
C THR A 146 67.57 14.26 -33.91
N PRO A 147 67.23 13.51 -32.83
CA PRO A 147 66.10 12.57 -32.79
C PRO A 147 64.70 13.21 -32.87
N LYS A 148 64.58 14.54 -32.86
CA LYS A 148 63.29 15.25 -32.77
C LYS A 148 62.71 15.60 -34.14
N THR A 149 63.55 15.88 -35.14
CA THR A 149 63.10 16.26 -36.50
C THR A 149 62.61 15.05 -37.29
N LYS A 150 63.32 13.92 -37.27
CA LYS A 150 62.87 12.67 -37.93
C LYS A 150 61.56 12.12 -37.35
N ARG A 151 61.31 12.30 -36.05
CA ARG A 151 60.03 11.92 -35.42
C ARG A 151 58.89 12.84 -35.86
N ALA A 152 59.16 14.13 -36.08
CA ALA A 152 58.19 15.07 -36.61
C ALA A 152 57.84 14.75 -38.06
N GLU A 153 58.83 14.48 -38.91
CA GLU A 153 58.64 14.08 -40.31
C GLU A 153 57.91 12.74 -40.45
N VAL A 154 58.22 11.75 -39.61
CA VAL A 154 57.49 10.47 -39.59
C VAL A 154 56.05 10.65 -39.09
N MET A 155 55.81 11.55 -38.12
CA MET A 155 54.46 11.89 -37.67
C MET A 155 53.68 12.66 -38.73
N GLU A 156 54.33 13.52 -39.51
CA GLU A 156 53.74 14.27 -40.61
C GLU A 156 53.43 13.36 -41.81
N TYR A 157 54.33 12.45 -42.15
CA TYR A 157 54.10 11.40 -43.15
C TYR A 157 52.98 10.43 -42.72
N ARG A 158 52.93 10.05 -41.43
CA ARG A 158 51.80 9.27 -40.91
C ARG A 158 50.49 10.05 -40.95
N ARG A 159 50.53 11.37 -40.72
CA ARG A 159 49.38 12.26 -40.84
C ARG A 159 48.94 12.45 -42.30
N SER A 160 49.84 12.37 -43.28
CA SER A 160 49.49 12.41 -44.70
C SER A 160 48.93 11.08 -45.22
N ILE A 161 49.35 9.94 -44.66
CA ILE A 161 48.79 8.62 -44.98
C ILE A 161 47.41 8.41 -44.35
N VAL A 162 47.20 8.89 -43.11
CA VAL A 162 45.93 8.73 -42.38
C VAL A 162 44.94 9.87 -42.66
N GLY A 163 45.45 11.05 -43.02
CA GLY A 163 44.66 12.23 -43.37
C GLY A 163 44.22 12.19 -44.82
N ASN A 164 43.29 11.30 -45.16
CA ASN A 164 42.39 11.40 -46.32
C ASN A 164 41.24 10.37 -46.25
N ASN A 165 40.75 10.04 -45.05
CA ASN A 165 39.43 9.41 -44.89
C ASN A 165 38.33 10.44 -44.61
N ASP A 166 38.65 11.73 -44.63
CA ASP A 166 37.70 12.85 -44.51
C ASP A 166 36.98 13.15 -45.84
N ALA A 167 36.75 12.13 -46.66
CA ALA A 167 35.80 12.27 -47.76
C ALA A 167 34.44 12.60 -47.12
N PRO A 168 33.73 13.66 -47.58
CA PRO A 168 32.47 14.06 -46.99
C PRO A 168 31.52 12.86 -47.03
N GLU A 169 31.17 12.36 -45.84
CA GLU A 169 30.30 11.21 -45.70
C GLU A 169 29.01 11.51 -46.46
N THR A 170 28.76 10.71 -47.50
CA THR A 170 27.58 10.92 -48.33
C THR A 170 26.33 10.85 -47.46
N GLU A 171 25.31 11.61 -47.81
CA GLU A 171 24.03 11.58 -47.07
C GLU A 171 23.47 10.15 -46.95
N PHE A 172 23.69 9.34 -47.98
CA PHE A 172 23.38 7.92 -47.99
C PHE A 172 24.11 7.13 -46.88
N ASN A 173 25.42 7.33 -46.71
CA ASN A 173 26.20 6.66 -45.68
C ASN A 173 25.76 7.10 -44.27
N ARG A 174 25.51 8.39 -44.06
CA ARG A 174 24.98 8.91 -42.79
C ARG A 174 23.63 8.30 -42.43
N ARG A 175 22.71 8.22 -43.41
CA ARG A 175 21.39 7.60 -43.21
C ARG A 175 21.52 6.10 -42.93
N SER A 176 22.32 5.39 -43.70
CA SER A 176 22.55 3.95 -43.49
C SER A 176 23.17 3.67 -42.12
N LYS A 177 24.09 4.52 -41.66
CA LYS A 177 24.67 4.44 -40.31
C LYS A 177 23.62 4.70 -39.23
N ALA A 178 22.83 5.77 -39.36
CA ALA A 178 21.76 6.08 -38.42
C ALA A 178 20.70 4.97 -38.34
N GLU A 179 20.32 4.36 -39.47
CA GLU A 179 19.41 3.22 -39.51
C GLU A 179 20.01 1.97 -38.81
N SER A 180 21.32 1.75 -38.96
CA SER A 180 22.01 0.66 -38.25
C SER A 180 22.12 0.89 -36.74
N GLU A 181 22.35 2.14 -36.32
CA GLU A 181 22.42 2.52 -34.90
C GLU A 181 21.05 2.41 -34.23
N ASP A 182 19.99 2.89 -34.89
CA ASP A 182 18.59 2.74 -34.43
C ASP A 182 18.18 1.26 -34.30
N TYR A 183 18.60 0.41 -35.23
CA TYR A 183 18.38 -1.03 -35.12
C TYR A 183 19.09 -1.65 -33.90
N ILE A 184 20.35 -1.27 -33.65
CA ILE A 184 21.11 -1.74 -32.49
C ILE A 184 20.45 -1.28 -31.19
N ASP A 185 20.02 -0.02 -31.10
CA ASP A 185 19.37 0.52 -29.92
C ASP A 185 18.05 -0.21 -29.62
N LYS A 186 17.22 -0.43 -30.64
CA LYS A 186 15.98 -1.23 -30.52
C LYS A 186 16.26 -2.64 -30.01
N LYS A 187 17.34 -3.28 -30.47
CA LYS A 187 17.74 -4.62 -30.00
C LYS A 187 18.24 -4.60 -28.56
N HIS A 188 18.99 -3.59 -28.17
CA HIS A 188 19.42 -3.39 -26.78
C HIS A 188 18.21 -3.19 -25.84
N ASP A 189 17.24 -2.40 -26.26
CA ASP A 189 16.00 -2.19 -25.51
C ASP A 189 15.15 -3.47 -25.40
N GLU A 190 15.06 -4.26 -26.47
CA GLU A 190 14.40 -5.57 -26.44
C GLU A 190 15.06 -6.50 -25.40
N VAL A 191 16.40 -6.58 -25.39
CA VAL A 191 17.15 -7.37 -24.41
C VAL A 191 16.91 -6.85 -22.99
N ARG A 192 16.86 -5.53 -22.78
CA ARG A 192 16.55 -4.93 -21.47
C ARG A 192 15.17 -5.35 -20.99
N ARG A 193 14.14 -5.24 -21.84
CA ARG A 193 12.76 -5.64 -21.50
C ARG A 193 12.66 -7.12 -21.14
N VAL A 194 13.34 -8.00 -21.89
CA VAL A 194 13.36 -9.44 -21.59
C VAL A 194 14.03 -9.71 -20.24
N LYS A 195 15.15 -9.05 -19.96
CA LYS A 195 15.85 -9.18 -18.68
C LYS A 195 15.00 -8.70 -17.51
N ASP A 196 14.36 -7.54 -17.64
CA ASP A 196 13.47 -6.98 -16.63
C ASP A 196 12.26 -7.90 -16.38
N LYS A 197 11.70 -8.49 -17.44
CA LYS A 197 10.62 -9.48 -17.32
C LYS A 197 11.08 -10.73 -16.56
N GLN A 198 12.24 -11.29 -16.91
CA GLN A 198 12.80 -12.44 -16.20
C GLN A 198 13.11 -12.12 -14.73
N GLU A 199 13.61 -10.92 -14.44
CA GLU A 199 13.86 -10.47 -13.07
C GLU A 199 12.55 -10.31 -12.29
N TRP A 200 11.52 -9.73 -12.90
CA TRP A 200 10.19 -9.64 -12.30
C TRP A 200 9.60 -11.03 -12.01
N GLU A 201 9.69 -11.96 -12.96
CA GLU A 201 9.20 -13.34 -12.77
C GLU A 201 9.92 -14.04 -11.61
N LYS A 202 11.21 -13.80 -11.43
CA LYS A 202 11.99 -14.31 -10.28
C LYS A 202 11.53 -13.69 -8.95
N ARG A 203 11.20 -12.40 -8.94
CA ARG A 203 10.78 -11.66 -7.73
C ARG A 203 9.30 -11.88 -7.38
N ARG A 204 8.46 -12.27 -8.34
CA ARG A 204 7.03 -12.49 -8.15
C ARG A 204 6.68 -13.38 -6.95
N PRO A 205 7.24 -14.59 -6.77
CA PRO A 205 6.90 -15.44 -5.63
C PRO A 205 7.28 -14.83 -4.27
N ASP A 206 8.40 -14.11 -4.20
CA ASP A 206 8.83 -13.42 -2.96
C ASP A 206 7.87 -12.28 -2.62
N LEU A 207 7.45 -11.51 -3.62
CA LEU A 207 6.46 -10.44 -3.46
C LEU A 207 5.08 -10.99 -3.06
N GLU A 208 4.65 -12.10 -3.66
CA GLU A 208 3.41 -12.79 -3.26
C GLU A 208 3.50 -13.30 -1.81
N THR A 209 4.64 -13.83 -1.41
CA THR A 209 4.88 -14.31 -0.03
C THR A 209 4.88 -13.14 0.95
N GLN A 210 5.53 -12.03 0.60
CA GLN A 210 5.51 -10.80 1.39
C GLN A 210 4.08 -10.27 1.54
N ALA A 211 3.31 -10.17 0.45
CA ALA A 211 1.92 -9.73 0.48
C ALA A 211 1.04 -10.63 1.36
N ARG A 212 1.25 -11.96 1.34
CA ARG A 212 0.55 -12.89 2.24
C ARG A 212 0.88 -12.65 3.71
N ARG A 213 2.16 -12.40 4.04
CA ARG A 213 2.59 -12.09 5.41
C ARG A 213 1.98 -10.77 5.90
N GLU A 214 2.02 -9.74 5.07
CA GLU A 214 1.43 -8.44 5.38
C GLU A 214 -0.09 -8.54 5.57
N ALA A 215 -0.80 -9.30 4.72
CA ALA A 215 -2.23 -9.54 4.86
C ALA A 215 -2.58 -10.33 6.15
N GLU A 216 -1.76 -11.32 6.53
CA GLU A 216 -1.95 -12.04 7.79
C GLU A 216 -1.72 -11.15 9.01
N GLU A 217 -0.67 -10.32 8.99
CA GLU A 217 -0.41 -9.35 10.05
C GLU A 217 -1.54 -8.35 10.17
N GLU A 218 -2.07 -7.86 9.05
CA GLU A 218 -3.21 -6.94 9.05
C GLU A 218 -4.47 -7.59 9.62
N ARG A 219 -4.76 -8.84 9.24
CA ARG A 219 -5.86 -9.61 9.86
C ARG A 219 -5.67 -9.78 11.37
N LYS A 220 -4.43 -10.02 11.83
CA LYS A 220 -4.13 -10.09 13.27
C LYS A 220 -4.34 -8.74 13.96
N ARG A 221 -3.93 -7.63 13.35
CA ARG A 221 -4.19 -6.27 13.87
C ARG A 221 -5.68 -5.97 13.96
N GLN A 222 -6.46 -6.32 12.95
CA GLN A 222 -7.91 -6.12 12.95
C GLN A 222 -8.60 -6.97 14.02
N SER A 223 -8.20 -8.24 14.17
CA SER A 223 -8.69 -9.09 15.24
C SER A 223 -8.37 -8.50 16.62
N ALA A 224 -7.12 -8.11 16.86
CA ALA A 224 -6.70 -7.47 18.12
C ALA A 224 -7.45 -6.15 18.39
N ALA A 225 -7.70 -5.34 17.35
CA ALA A 225 -8.48 -4.12 17.46
C ALA A 225 -9.94 -4.41 17.84
N SER A 226 -10.55 -5.43 17.22
CA SER A 226 -11.92 -5.85 17.54
C SER A 226 -12.03 -6.41 18.97
N GLU A 227 -11.03 -7.18 19.43
CA GLU A 227 -10.97 -7.69 20.80
C GLU A 227 -10.77 -6.55 21.81
N ASN A 228 -9.92 -5.58 21.51
CA ASN A 228 -9.76 -4.40 22.35
C ASN A 228 -11.04 -3.55 22.39
N GLU A 229 -11.77 -3.42 21.28
CA GLU A 229 -13.08 -2.74 21.26
C GLU A 229 -14.09 -3.47 22.15
N LYS A 230 -14.19 -4.81 22.05
CA LYS A 230 -15.02 -5.62 22.95
C LYS A 230 -14.64 -5.41 24.42
N ARG A 231 -13.34 -5.37 24.73
CA ARG A 231 -12.83 -5.08 26.08
C ARG A 231 -13.27 -3.70 26.57
N ARG A 232 -13.16 -2.66 25.72
CA ARG A 232 -13.60 -1.30 26.06
C ARG A 232 -15.11 -1.25 26.30
N ARG A 233 -15.89 -1.96 25.50
CA ARG A 233 -17.35 -2.07 25.67
C ARG A 233 -17.69 -2.69 27.03
N TRP A 234 -17.05 -3.80 27.39
CA TRP A 234 -17.26 -4.47 28.68
C TRP A 234 -16.91 -3.56 29.86
N VAL A 235 -15.78 -2.84 29.82
CA VAL A 235 -15.41 -1.88 30.87
C VAL A 235 -16.43 -0.75 31.00
N ASN A 236 -16.94 -0.23 29.89
CA ASN A 236 -17.96 0.81 29.91
C ASN A 236 -19.29 0.31 30.49
N GLU A 237 -19.69 -0.91 30.18
CA GLU A 237 -20.90 -1.54 30.71
C GLU A 237 -20.79 -1.76 32.22
N ASP A 238 -19.67 -2.31 32.70
CA ASP A 238 -19.39 -2.48 34.13
C ASP A 238 -19.36 -1.14 34.87
N THR A 239 -18.75 -0.12 34.27
CA THR A 239 -18.76 1.25 34.81
C THR A 239 -20.20 1.78 34.89
N GLN A 240 -21.01 1.62 33.85
CA GLN A 240 -22.42 2.06 33.87
C GLN A 240 -23.24 1.32 34.92
N GLU A 241 -23.02 0.02 35.10
CA GLU A 241 -23.71 -0.76 36.13
C GLU A 241 -23.30 -0.29 37.53
N SER A 242 -22.02 -0.03 37.78
CA SER A 242 -21.56 0.54 39.06
C SER A 242 -22.18 1.92 39.35
N VAL A 243 -22.35 2.76 38.32
CA VAL A 243 -23.02 4.07 38.43
C VAL A 243 -24.51 3.88 38.71
N ARG A 244 -25.19 2.93 38.05
CA ARG A 244 -26.60 2.60 38.32
C ARG A 244 -26.80 2.08 39.74
N GLN A 245 -25.90 1.23 40.23
CA GLN A 245 -25.94 0.72 41.59
C GLN A 245 -25.75 1.84 42.62
N THR A 246 -24.76 2.72 42.41
CA THR A 246 -24.53 3.88 43.30
C THR A 246 -25.68 4.90 43.26
N GLN A 247 -26.33 5.11 42.12
CA GLN A 247 -27.53 5.94 42.01
C GLN A 247 -28.75 5.32 42.70
N SER A 248 -28.88 3.98 42.67
CA SER A 248 -29.97 3.27 43.36
C SER A 248 -29.78 3.21 44.88
N SER A 249 -28.54 3.35 45.36
CA SER A 249 -28.18 3.29 46.78
C SER A 249 -28.10 4.65 47.47
N SER A 250 -28.68 5.72 46.90
CA SER A 250 -28.74 7.00 47.61
C SER A 250 -29.60 6.83 48.87
N THR A 251 -28.96 6.79 50.04
CA THR A 251 -29.68 6.71 51.31
C THR A 251 -30.56 7.95 51.46
N PRO A 252 -31.89 7.79 51.67
CA PRO A 252 -32.78 8.93 51.74
C PRO A 252 -32.35 9.87 52.88
N ARG A 253 -32.42 11.18 52.65
CA ARG A 253 -32.04 12.19 53.63
C ARG A 253 -33.29 12.79 54.28
N CYS A 254 -33.14 13.23 55.53
CA CYS A 254 -34.21 13.90 56.26
C CYS A 254 -34.57 15.22 55.59
N ALA A 255 -35.85 15.47 55.30
CA ALA A 255 -36.31 16.72 54.69
C ALA A 255 -36.03 17.98 55.54
N VAL A 256 -35.90 17.82 56.87
CA VAL A 256 -35.70 18.94 57.79
C VAL A 256 -34.23 19.18 58.10
N CYS A 257 -33.48 18.13 58.43
CA CYS A 257 -32.10 18.25 58.94
C CYS A 257 -31.03 17.58 58.06
N GLN A 258 -31.42 17.02 56.92
CA GLN A 258 -30.56 16.36 55.92
C GLN A 258 -29.70 15.17 56.40
N LYS A 259 -29.87 14.73 57.66
CA LYS A 259 -29.27 13.49 58.18
C LYS A 259 -29.76 12.27 57.40
N PRO A 260 -28.89 11.28 57.09
CA PRO A 260 -29.30 10.06 56.40
C PRO A 260 -30.31 9.28 57.26
N THR A 261 -31.35 8.75 56.61
CA THR A 261 -32.43 8.00 57.26
C THR A 261 -32.94 6.88 56.36
N ARG A 262 -33.58 5.88 56.96
CA ARG A 262 -34.31 4.83 56.23
C ARG A 262 -35.83 4.96 56.38
N ARG A 263 -36.29 5.86 57.24
CA ARG A 263 -37.71 6.02 57.59
C ARG A 263 -38.37 7.02 56.65
N ARG A 264 -39.39 6.57 55.92
CA ARG A 264 -40.21 7.39 55.02
C ARG A 264 -41.60 7.61 55.60
N CYS A 265 -42.31 8.63 55.11
CA CYS A 265 -43.72 8.82 55.44
C CYS A 265 -44.54 7.58 55.06
N ALA A 266 -45.32 7.02 55.98
CA ALA A 266 -46.10 5.82 55.73
C ALA A 266 -47.18 5.99 54.64
N ARG A 267 -47.67 7.24 54.45
CA ARG A 267 -48.75 7.56 53.51
C ARG A 267 -48.24 7.79 52.10
N CYS A 268 -47.30 8.70 51.91
CA CYS A 268 -46.78 9.03 50.57
C CYS A 268 -45.51 8.27 50.19
N LYS A 269 -44.72 7.77 51.14
CA LYS A 269 -43.40 7.13 50.91
C LYS A 269 -42.37 7.99 50.15
N VAL A 270 -42.69 9.24 49.81
CA VAL A 270 -41.81 10.21 49.11
C VAL A 270 -40.88 10.92 50.09
N SER A 271 -41.41 11.51 51.16
CA SER A 271 -40.63 12.27 52.14
C SER A 271 -39.99 11.35 53.19
N SER A 272 -38.77 11.66 53.63
CA SER A 272 -37.99 10.87 54.58
C SER A 272 -37.60 11.70 55.81
N TYR A 273 -37.60 11.07 56.99
CA TYR A 273 -37.34 11.75 58.28
C TYR A 273 -36.41 10.93 59.18
N CYS A 274 -35.49 11.59 59.90
CA CYS A 274 -34.63 10.88 60.86
C CYS A 274 -35.36 10.56 62.18
N SER A 275 -36.33 11.39 62.59
CA SER A 275 -37.10 11.27 63.83
C SER A 275 -38.54 11.73 63.65
N ARG A 276 -39.42 11.38 64.62
CA ARG A 276 -40.82 11.83 64.64
C ARG A 276 -40.95 13.34 64.74
N GLU A 277 -40.05 14.00 65.47
CA GLU A 277 -40.01 15.46 65.59
C GLU A 277 -39.83 16.15 64.24
N CYS A 278 -38.91 15.65 63.41
CA CYS A 278 -38.69 16.18 62.05
C CYS A 278 -39.91 15.96 61.15
N GLN A 279 -40.63 14.84 61.32
CA GLN A 279 -41.86 14.60 60.59
C GLN A 279 -42.96 15.60 60.98
N VAL A 280 -43.13 15.88 62.27
CA VAL A 280 -44.16 16.82 62.75
C VAL A 280 -43.86 18.25 62.30
N LYS A 281 -42.59 18.69 62.38
CA LYS A 281 -42.18 20.02 61.88
C LYS A 281 -42.53 20.19 60.40
N HIS A 282 -42.06 19.26 59.56
CA HIS A 282 -42.34 19.30 58.13
C HIS A 282 -43.84 19.16 57.80
N TRP A 283 -44.60 18.43 58.63
CA TRP A 283 -46.05 18.33 58.49
C TRP A 283 -46.75 19.67 58.66
N ILE A 284 -46.32 20.47 59.65
CA ILE A 284 -46.86 21.80 59.91
C ILE A 284 -46.43 22.77 58.80
N ASP A 285 -45.19 22.67 58.34
CA ASP A 285 -44.59 23.55 57.33
C ASP A 285 -45.20 23.40 55.92
N GLY A 286 -46.03 22.39 55.68
CA GLY A 286 -46.78 22.26 54.43
C GLY A 286 -46.95 20.85 53.90
N HIS A 287 -46.22 19.85 54.43
CA HIS A 287 -46.29 18.49 53.91
C HIS A 287 -47.70 17.90 53.96
N LYS A 288 -48.56 18.35 54.89
CA LYS A 288 -49.96 17.94 54.97
C LYS A 288 -50.78 18.21 53.70
N TYR A 289 -50.42 19.23 52.92
CA TYR A 289 -51.10 19.58 51.69
C TYR A 289 -50.55 18.80 50.48
N GLU A 290 -49.29 18.38 50.55
CA GLU A 290 -48.59 17.66 49.47
C GLU A 290 -48.59 16.13 49.69
N CYS A 291 -49.07 15.65 50.84
CA CYS A 291 -49.03 14.24 51.20
C CYS A 291 -50.13 13.43 50.48
N HIS A 292 -49.85 13.04 49.24
CA HIS A 292 -50.70 12.15 48.45
C HIS A 292 -50.21 10.70 48.52
N VAL A 293 -51.13 9.74 48.45
CA VAL A 293 -50.78 8.31 48.43
C VAL A 293 -49.99 8.06 47.16
N ALA A 294 -48.75 7.57 47.29
CA ALA A 294 -48.02 7.11 46.14
C ALA A 294 -48.62 5.78 45.72
N ASP A 295 -49.41 5.78 44.65
CA ASP A 295 -49.81 4.55 43.97
C ASP A 295 -48.54 3.82 43.54
N THR A 296 -48.22 2.77 44.28
CA THR A 296 -47.08 1.88 44.02
C THR A 296 -47.35 0.95 42.83
N SER A 297 -47.96 1.44 41.74
CA SER A 297 -48.33 0.64 40.56
C SER A 297 -47.45 0.86 39.33
N ILE A 298 -46.37 1.63 39.42
CA ILE A 298 -45.39 1.74 38.32
C ILE A 298 -43.99 1.49 38.88
N SER A 299 -43.67 0.21 39.08
CA SER A 299 -42.28 -0.26 39.17
C SER A 299 -41.92 -0.85 37.80
N PRO A 300 -41.00 -0.24 37.02
CA PRO A 300 -40.61 -0.76 35.71
C PRO A 300 -39.55 -1.86 35.89
N ARG A 301 -39.88 -2.94 36.60
CA ARG A 301 -39.04 -4.15 36.69
C ARG A 301 -39.89 -5.37 37.02
N SER A 302 -40.48 -5.99 36.00
CA SER A 302 -40.95 -7.40 35.97
C SER A 302 -41.47 -7.73 34.56
N PHE A 303 -40.60 -7.70 33.55
CA PHE A 303 -40.84 -8.43 32.30
C PHE A 303 -39.97 -9.68 32.38
N GLY A 304 -40.60 -10.85 32.54
CA GLY A 304 -39.94 -12.13 32.68
C GLY A 304 -40.78 -13.15 33.46
N GLY A 305 -42.07 -13.23 33.14
CA GLY A 305 -42.92 -14.36 33.49
C GLY A 305 -42.85 -15.37 32.35
N ASP A 306 -42.14 -16.46 32.62
CA ASP A 306 -42.42 -17.80 32.13
C ASP A 306 -43.91 -18.15 32.42
N ASP A 307 -44.57 -18.79 31.45
CA ASP A 307 -45.69 -19.72 31.64
C ASP A 307 -46.21 -20.14 30.25
N THR A 308 -45.71 -21.27 29.73
CA THR A 308 -46.46 -22.10 28.78
C THR A 308 -46.45 -23.55 29.25
N PHE A 309 -47.58 -23.92 29.86
CA PHE A 309 -48.32 -25.20 29.87
C PHE A 309 -47.56 -26.52 30.04
#